data_AF-A0A6P0TGY7-F1
#
_entry.id   AF-A0A6P0TGY7-F1
#
_cell.length_a   1.000
_cell.length_b   1.000
_cell.length_c   1.000
_cell.angle_alpha   90.00
_cell.angle_beta   90.00
_cell.angle_gamma   90.00
#
_symmetry.space_group_name_H-M   'P 1'
#
loop_
_entity.id
_entity.type
_entity.pdbx_description
1 polymer ?
#
loop_
_entity_poly.entity_id
_entity_poly.type
_entity_poly.pdbx_seq_one_letter_code
_entity_poly.pdbx_strand_id
1 'polypeptide(L)' 'MATIYSIHPDNPQSDRIGKVKQQLQKGAVMLYPTDTVYAIGCDLTVKSAVQRVRQIKQLSSDKP' A
#
# COMPACT_ATOMS: atom_id res chain seq x y z
N MET A 1 3.03 -10.89 -9.42
CA MET A 1 3.19 -11.68 -8.19
C MET A 1 3.36 -10.73 -7.02
N ALA A 2 2.68 -10.97 -5.89
CA ALA A 2 2.74 -10.10 -4.72
C ALA A 2 3.80 -10.60 -3.72
N THR A 3 4.51 -9.68 -3.07
CA THR A 3 5.37 -10.01 -1.93
C THR A 3 4.54 -9.91 -0.66
N ILE A 4 4.50 -10.98 0.15
CA ILE A 4 3.73 -11.02 1.39
C ILE A 4 4.68 -10.76 2.56
N TYR A 5 4.33 -9.79 3.40
CA TYR A 5 5.02 -9.51 4.65
C TYR A 5 4.15 -9.95 5.82
N SER A 6 4.69 -10.82 6.68
CA SER A 6 4.13 -11.03 8.02
C SER A 6 4.70 -9.97 8.94
N ILE A 7 3.86 -9.21 9.65
CA ILE A 7 4.28 -8.15 10.57
C ILE A 7 3.49 -8.36 11.86
N HIS A 8 4.17 -8.26 13.00
CA HIS A 8 3.47 -8.31 14.30
C HIS A 8 2.67 -7.02 14.51
N PRO A 9 1.38 -7.08 14.93
CA PRO A 9 0.54 -5.90 15.06
C PRO A 9 1.04 -4.93 16.14
N ASP A 10 1.42 -5.43 17.32
CA ASP A 10 1.83 -4.58 18.45
C ASP A 10 3.33 -4.22 18.49
N ASN A 11 4.17 -4.99 17.78
CA ASN A 11 5.62 -4.83 17.79
C ASN A 11 6.21 -5.09 16.39
N PRO A 12 5.92 -4.21 15.42
CA PRO A 12 6.30 -4.42 14.03
C PRO A 12 7.83 -4.41 13.87
N GLN A 13 8.34 -5.40 13.14
CA GLN A 13 9.78 -5.51 12.88
C GLN A 13 10.26 -4.38 11.97
N SER A 14 11.18 -3.53 12.47
CA SER A 14 11.71 -2.33 11.79
C SER A 14 12.26 -2.61 10.38
N ASP A 15 13.03 -3.68 10.20
CA ASP A 15 13.61 -4.05 8.90
C ASP A 15 12.53 -4.35 7.84
N ARG A 16 11.43 -4.98 8.25
CA ARG A 16 10.30 -5.27 7.35
C ARG A 16 9.58 -3.98 6.98
N ILE A 17 9.34 -3.11 7.94
CA ILE A 17 8.75 -1.78 7.70
C ILE A 17 9.64 -0.94 6.78
N GLY A 18 10.96 -0.99 6.96
CA GLY A 18 11.93 -0.31 6.09
C GLY A 18 11.82 -0.77 4.63
N LYS A 19 11.72 -2.09 4.40
CA LYS A 19 11.49 -2.66 3.05
C LYS A 19 10.16 -2.21 2.47
N VAL A 20 9.07 -2.24 3.25
CA VAL A 20 7.74 -1.76 2.82
C VAL A 20 7.80 -0.30 2.41
N LYS A 21 8.42 0.56 3.22
CA LYS A 21 8.63 1.98 2.92
C LYS A 21 9.40 2.17 1.61
N GLN A 22 10.51 1.46 1.42
CA GLN A 22 11.31 1.55 0.21
C GLN A 22 10.50 1.15 -1.04
N GLN A 23 9.65 0.13 -0.93
CA GLN A 23 8.80 -0.31 -2.04
C GLN A 23 7.71 0.72 -2.35
N LEU A 24 7.07 1.30 -1.33
CA LEU A 24 6.09 2.39 -1.50
C LEU A 24 6.70 3.58 -2.25
N GLN A 25 7.90 4.02 -1.85
CA GLN A 25 8.63 5.09 -2.52
C GLN A 25 8.98 4.78 -3.99
N LYS A 26 9.10 3.50 -4.35
CA LYS A 26 9.31 3.02 -5.73
C LYS A 26 8.00 2.85 -6.51
N GLY A 27 6.85 3.24 -5.94
CA GLY A 27 5.55 3.16 -6.59
C GLY A 27 4.81 1.83 -6.40
N ALA A 28 5.17 1.04 -5.38
CA ALA A 28 4.40 -0.15 -5.05
C ALA A 28 2.99 0.19 -4.56
N VAL A 29 2.06 -0.72 -4.83
CA VAL A 29 0.70 -0.70 -4.27
C VAL A 29 0.62 -1.78 -3.19
N MET A 30 0.11 -1.42 -2.02
CA MET A 30 0.04 -2.27 -0.84
C MET A 30 -1.41 -2.55 -0.46
N LEU A 31 -1.65 -3.76 0.04
CA LEU A 31 -2.86 -4.15 0.76
C LEU A 31 -2.45 -4.39 2.22
N TYR A 32 -3.07 -3.68 3.17
CA TYR A 32 -2.66 -3.72 4.58
C TYR A 32 -3.87 -3.66 5.53
N PRO A 33 -3.79 -4.27 6.72
CA PRO A 33 -4.88 -4.24 7.70
C PRO A 33 -4.99 -2.86 8.34
N THR A 34 -6.21 -2.42 8.64
CA THR A 34 -6.50 -1.33 9.57
C THR A 34 -7.28 -1.86 10.78
N ASP A 35 -7.71 -0.96 11.66
CA ASP A 35 -8.62 -1.23 12.77
C ASP A 35 -10.03 -1.68 12.34
N THR A 36 -10.42 -1.42 11.09
CA THR A 36 -11.76 -1.67 10.55
C THR A 36 -11.74 -2.74 9.46
N VAL A 37 -11.01 -2.49 8.37
CA VAL A 37 -10.97 -3.36 7.19
C VAL A 37 -9.58 -3.32 6.55
N TYR A 38 -9.34 -4.20 5.58
CA TYR A 38 -8.15 -4.06 4.76
C TYR A 38 -8.24 -2.82 3.86
N ALA A 39 -7.17 -2.05 3.82
CA ALA A 39 -7.02 -0.89 2.95
C ALA A 39 -6.02 -1.20 1.83
N ILE A 40 -6.25 -0.58 0.67
CA ILE A 40 -5.31 -0.55 -0.44
C ILE A 40 -4.76 0.87 -0.59
N GLY A 41 -3.43 0.99 -0.70
CA GLY A 41 -2.78 2.30 -0.74
C GLY A 41 -1.44 2.29 -1.48
N CYS A 42 -0.96 3.48 -1.78
CA CYS A 42 0.32 3.74 -2.42
C CYS A 42 0.91 5.08 -1.96
N ASP A 43 2.12 5.38 -2.38
CA ASP A 43 2.69 6.72 -2.23
C ASP A 43 1.95 7.71 -3.16
N LEU A 44 1.44 8.80 -2.59
CA LEU A 44 0.67 9.83 -3.31
C LEU A 44 1.52 10.66 -4.27
N THR A 45 2.84 10.72 -4.03
CA THR A 45 3.78 11.44 -4.90
C THR A 45 4.04 10.69 -6.20
N VAL A 46 3.72 9.39 -6.26
CA VAL A 46 3.94 8.53 -7.43
C VAL A 46 2.64 8.40 -8.25
N LYS A 47 2.49 9.26 -9.27
CA LYS A 47 1.28 9.32 -10.12
C LYS A 47 0.86 7.98 -10.72
N SER A 48 1.81 7.15 -11.16
CA SER A 48 1.53 5.83 -11.73
C SER A 48 0.96 4.86 -10.70
N ALA A 49 1.39 4.94 -9.44
CA ALA A 49 0.87 4.12 -8.36
C ALA A 49 -0.56 4.53 -7.99
N VAL A 50 -0.83 5.85 -7.95
CA VAL A 50 -2.18 6.39 -7.74
C VAL A 50 -3.15 5.91 -8.83
N GLN A 51 -2.74 6.00 -10.10
CA GLN A 51 -3.54 5.49 -11.22
C GLN A 51 -3.81 3.98 -11.08
N ARG A 52 -2.82 3.21 -10.66
CA ARG A 52 -2.97 1.77 -10.43
C ARG A 52 -3.94 1.44 -9.29
N VAL A 53 -3.90 2.19 -8.18
CA VAL A 53 -4.89 2.03 -7.08
C VAL A 53 -6.30 2.33 -7.58
N ARG A 54 -6.49 3.39 -8.37
CA ARG A 54 -7.81 3.73 -8.95
C ARG A 54 -8.34 2.62 -9.86
N GLN A 55 -7.49 2.08 -10.71
CA GLN A 55 -7.83 0.94 -11.57
C GLN A 55 -8.23 -0.29 -10.75
N ILE A 56 -7.47 -0.63 -9.70
CA ILE A 56 -7.77 -1.80 -8.85
C ILE A 56 -9.08 -1.60 -8.09
N LYS A 57 -9.33 -0.41 -7.54
CA LYS A 57 -10.57 -0.10 -6.80
C LYS A 57 -11.78 0.16 -7.73
N GLN A 58 -11.58 0.13 -9.05
CA GLN A 58 -12.60 0.49 -10.06
C GLN A 58 -13.28 1.83 -9.74
N LEU A 59 -12.52 2.79 -9.21
CA LEU A 59 -13.05 4.09 -8.84
C LEU A 59 -13.08 5.01 -10.07
N SER A 60 -14.17 5.78 -10.20
CA SER A 60 -14.20 6.89 -11.15
C SER A 60 -13.22 7.98 -10.72
N SER A 61 -12.73 8.75 -11.68
CA SER A 61 -11.73 9.82 -11.50
C SER A 61 -12.14 10.90 -10.49
N ASP A 62 -13.45 10.98 -10.24
CA ASP A 62 -14.15 12.02 -9.49
C ASP A 62 -14.34 11.65 -8.02
N LYS A 63 -14.02 10.40 -7.65
CA LYS A 63 -14.01 9.97 -6.25
C LYS A 63 -12.62 10.20 -5.65
N PRO A 64 -12.54 10.80 -4.44
CA PRO A 64 -11.27 11.07 -3.77
C PRO A 64 -10.46 9.79 -3.51
#